data_AF-A0A818RSG1-F1
#
_entry.id   AF-A0A818RSG1-F1
#
_cell.length_a   1.000
_cell.length_b   1.000
_cell.length_c   1.000
_cell.angle_alpha   90.00
_cell.angle_beta   90.00
_cell.angle_gamma   90.00
#
_symmetry.space_group_name_H-M   'P 1'
#
loop_
_entity.id
_entity.type
_entity.pdbx_description
1 polymer ?
#
loop_
_entity_poly.entity_id
_entity_poly.type
_entity_poly.pdbx_seq_one_letter_code
_entity_poly.pdbx_strand_id
1 'polypeptide(L)'
;MTDDEYWLFSQHLKFLCNFWHSMGILASTASILALSAIGIDRYLMVDPDAPRRGNEIAGPWLHWIKASFKGDNVDSGTTLADYQGPTPPDGTGPHQYIILLYKSASSQIALDGGSIGVSDSRKRKQFQLRQFEKNNNLKLVAATSFIVRAKEANKYENL
;
A
#
# COMPACT_ATOMS: atom_id res chain seq x y z
N MET A 1 -0.33 -41.16 34.79
CA MET A 1 -0.07 -40.55 33.48
C MET A 1 0.98 -39.50 33.76
N THR A 2 2.22 -39.84 33.41
CA THR A 2 3.44 -39.20 33.88
C THR A 2 3.86 -38.13 32.87
N ASP A 3 3.83 -36.87 33.29
CA ASP A 3 4.32 -35.74 32.49
C ASP A 3 5.86 -35.65 32.68
N ASP A 4 6.56 -36.62 32.12
CA ASP A 4 8.01 -36.73 32.14
C ASP A 4 8.61 -36.14 30.84
N GLU A 5 8.44 -34.84 30.54
CA GLU A 5 9.06 -34.23 29.34
C GLU A 5 9.69 -32.84 29.53
N TYR A 6 10.23 -32.53 30.71
CA TYR A 6 11.05 -31.30 30.91
C TYR A 6 12.35 -31.53 31.69
N TRP A 7 13.10 -32.59 31.38
CA TRP A 7 14.33 -32.98 32.10
C TRP A 7 15.66 -32.57 31.44
N LEU A 8 15.77 -31.37 30.83
CA LEU A 8 17.07 -30.93 30.28
C LEU A 8 17.63 -29.60 30.81
N PHE A 9 16.93 -28.88 31.70
CA PHE A 9 17.42 -27.58 32.15
C PHE A 9 17.25 -27.36 33.66
N SER A 10 18.38 -27.13 34.36
CA SER A 10 18.40 -26.83 35.79
C SER A 10 17.63 -25.53 36.11
N GLN A 11 17.17 -25.34 37.36
CA GLN A 11 16.44 -24.12 37.76
C GLN A 11 17.18 -22.82 37.41
N HIS A 12 18.50 -22.85 37.32
CA HIS A 12 19.33 -21.70 36.91
C HIS A 12 19.17 -21.34 35.41
N LEU A 13 18.78 -22.28 34.55
CA LEU A 13 18.51 -22.03 33.13
C LEU A 13 17.07 -21.54 32.86
N LYS A 14 16.14 -21.68 33.82
CA LYS A 14 14.78 -21.10 33.70
C LYS A 14 14.82 -19.57 33.63
N PHE A 15 15.79 -18.95 34.32
CA PHE A 15 16.05 -17.51 34.21
C PHE A 15 16.41 -17.12 32.76
N LEU A 16 17.22 -17.93 32.09
CA LEU A 16 17.63 -17.70 30.69
C LEU A 16 16.47 -17.88 29.71
N CYS A 17 15.57 -18.84 29.93
CA CYS A 17 14.35 -19.00 29.11
C CYS A 17 13.36 -17.83 29.28
N ASN A 18 13.15 -17.38 30.52
CA ASN A 18 12.28 -16.24 30.80
C ASN A 18 12.88 -14.93 30.26
N PHE A 19 14.22 -14.79 30.31
CA PHE A 19 14.94 -13.69 29.69
C PHE A 19 14.81 -13.70 28.16
N TRP A 20 14.94 -14.87 27.52
CA TRP A 20 14.76 -15.02 26.08
C TRP A 20 13.33 -14.71 25.61
N HIS A 21 12.32 -15.19 26.33
CA HIS A 21 10.92 -14.86 26.04
C HIS A 21 10.65 -13.36 26.23
N SER A 22 11.20 -12.76 27.29
CA SER A 22 11.08 -11.31 27.52
C SER A 22 11.79 -10.50 26.44
N MET A 23 12.94 -10.95 25.95
CA MET A 23 13.64 -10.33 24.82
C MET A 23 12.86 -10.45 23.52
N GLY A 24 12.18 -11.58 23.29
CA GLY A 24 11.27 -11.74 22.15
C GLY A 24 10.12 -10.74 22.19
N ILE A 25 9.45 -10.59 23.34
CA ILE A 25 8.36 -9.63 23.54
C ILE A 25 8.87 -8.17 23.39
N LEU A 26 10.05 -7.85 23.93
CA LEU A 26 10.68 -6.54 23.78
C LEU A 26 11.05 -6.25 22.32
N ALA A 27 11.60 -7.22 21.60
CA ALA A 27 11.92 -7.07 20.19
C ALA A 27 10.65 -6.87 19.35
N SER A 28 9.58 -7.63 19.61
CA SER A 28 8.30 -7.47 18.93
C SER A 28 7.64 -6.12 19.21
N THR A 29 7.63 -5.67 20.47
CA THR A 29 7.09 -4.35 20.83
C THR A 29 7.93 -3.21 20.25
N ALA A 30 9.27 -3.32 20.25
CA ALA A 30 10.14 -2.38 19.57
C ALA A 30 9.93 -2.37 18.05
N SER A 31 9.68 -3.51 17.40
CA SER A 31 9.33 -3.57 15.98
C SER A 31 7.98 -2.92 15.68
N ILE A 32 6.95 -3.14 16.51
CA ILE A 32 5.63 -2.51 16.36
C ILE A 32 5.73 -0.99 16.58
N LEU A 33 6.48 -0.56 17.60
CA LEU A 33 6.74 0.86 17.84
C LEU A 33 7.58 1.48 16.72
N ALA A 34 8.57 0.77 16.20
CA ALA A 34 9.33 1.21 15.04
C ALA A 34 8.43 1.35 13.81
N LEU A 35 7.48 0.43 13.58
CA LEU A 35 6.46 0.52 12.54
C LEU A 35 5.54 1.73 12.74
N SER A 36 5.13 2.04 13.97
CA SER A 36 4.39 3.27 14.29
C SER A 36 5.24 4.55 14.12
N ALA A 37 6.56 4.42 14.23
CA ALA A 37 7.54 5.49 13.99
C ALA A 37 7.96 5.60 12.52
N ILE A 38 7.61 4.63 11.67
CA ILE A 38 7.65 4.80 10.22
C ILE A 38 6.54 5.80 9.91
N GLY A 39 6.90 7.09 9.90
CA GLY A 39 6.02 8.21 9.54
C GLY A 39 5.62 8.17 8.07
N ILE A 40 4.91 7.12 7.66
CA ILE A 40 4.17 7.07 6.41
C ILE A 40 3.13 8.17 6.50
N ASP A 41 3.14 9.04 5.51
CA ASP A 41 2.25 10.19 5.45
C ASP A 41 1.50 10.25 4.12
N ARG A 42 1.79 9.32 3.20
CA ARG A 42 1.28 9.33 1.82
C ARG A 42 1.04 7.91 1.31
N TYR A 43 -0.05 7.74 0.58
CA TYR A 43 -0.24 6.57 -0.27
C TYR A 43 -0.68 6.97 -1.68
N LEU A 44 -0.33 6.10 -2.61
CA LEU A 44 -0.53 6.27 -4.04
C LEU A 44 -0.99 4.93 -4.61
N MET A 45 -2.02 4.95 -5.45
CA MET A 45 -2.50 3.76 -6.13
C MET A 45 -2.42 3.96 -7.64
N VAL A 46 -1.76 3.03 -8.31
CA VAL A 46 -1.57 3.05 -9.77
C VAL A 46 -1.89 1.70 -10.41
N ASP A 47 -2.37 1.73 -11.64
CA ASP A 47 -2.56 0.56 -12.51
C ASP A 47 -1.59 0.68 -13.71
N PRO A 48 -0.48 -0.07 -13.74
CA PRO A 48 0.45 -0.03 -14.86
C PRO A 48 -0.13 -0.66 -16.14
N ASP A 49 -1.14 -1.53 -16.03
CA ASP A 49 -1.63 -2.36 -17.13
C ASP A 49 -2.68 -1.65 -17.99
N ALA A 50 -2.99 -0.36 -17.75
CA ALA A 50 -4.06 0.34 -18.45
C ALA A 50 -3.73 0.65 -19.94
N PRO A 51 -4.64 0.38 -20.90
CA PRO A 51 -5.93 -0.29 -20.75
C PRO A 51 -5.83 -1.83 -20.79
N ARG A 52 -4.71 -2.39 -21.29
CA ARG A 52 -4.43 -3.82 -21.20
C ARG A 52 -2.92 -4.06 -21.07
N ARG A 53 -2.57 -5.15 -20.40
CA ARG A 53 -1.19 -5.65 -20.35
C ARG A 53 -0.66 -5.99 -21.75
N GLY A 54 0.57 -5.58 -22.05
CA GLY A 54 1.23 -5.64 -23.36
C GLY A 54 0.85 -4.53 -24.34
N ASN A 55 -0.04 -3.61 -23.99
CA ASN A 55 -0.35 -2.41 -24.78
C ASN A 55 -0.84 -1.26 -23.88
N GLU A 56 0.04 -0.84 -22.97
CA GLU A 56 -0.26 0.06 -21.85
C GLU A 56 -0.25 1.55 -22.25
N ILE A 57 -0.93 1.92 -23.34
CA ILE A 57 -0.93 3.30 -23.85
C ILE A 57 -1.47 4.34 -22.86
N ALA A 58 -2.22 3.91 -21.85
CA ALA A 58 -2.79 4.76 -20.80
C ALA A 58 -2.12 4.56 -19.44
N GLY A 59 -1.24 3.57 -19.31
CA GLY A 59 -0.53 3.20 -18.09
C GLY A 59 0.70 4.07 -17.84
N PRO A 60 1.10 4.28 -16.57
CA PRO A 60 0.36 3.96 -15.36
C PRO A 60 -0.88 4.87 -15.21
N TRP A 61 -2.04 4.27 -14.92
CA TRP A 61 -3.25 5.01 -14.60
C TRP A 61 -3.28 5.33 -13.10
N LEU A 62 -3.51 6.59 -12.76
CA LEU A 62 -3.61 7.03 -11.38
C LEU A 62 -5.00 6.77 -10.81
N HIS A 63 -5.08 5.88 -9.81
CA HIS A 63 -6.31 5.56 -9.10
C HIS A 63 -6.55 6.45 -7.88
N TRP A 64 -5.50 6.77 -7.11
CA TRP A 64 -5.67 7.49 -5.85
C TRP A 64 -4.39 8.15 -5.36
N ILE A 65 -4.50 9.36 -4.81
CA ILE A 65 -3.43 10.00 -4.00
C ILE A 65 -4.05 10.60 -2.75
N LYS A 66 -3.55 10.19 -1.60
CA LYS A 66 -3.78 10.87 -0.32
C LYS A 66 -2.46 11.12 0.35
N ALA A 67 -2.34 12.28 0.95
CA ALA A 67 -1.12 12.78 1.51
C ALA A 67 -1.34 13.51 2.82
N SER A 68 -0.25 13.78 3.53
CA SER A 68 -0.22 14.61 4.73
C SER A 68 -1.13 14.10 5.86
N PHE A 69 -1.42 12.79 5.90
CA PHE A 69 -2.06 12.17 7.07
C PHE A 69 -1.02 11.89 8.16
N LYS A 70 -1.48 11.75 9.41
CA LYS A 70 -0.62 11.46 10.56
C LYS A 70 -0.97 10.11 11.15
N GLY A 71 0.03 9.25 11.30
CA GLY A 71 -0.13 7.93 11.90
C GLY A 71 -1.12 7.07 11.11
N ASP A 72 -2.11 6.54 11.80
CA ASP A 72 -3.17 5.67 11.28
C ASP A 72 -4.41 6.42 10.81
N ASN A 73 -4.54 7.72 11.12
CA ASN A 73 -5.68 8.53 10.71
C ASN A 73 -5.53 9.01 9.26
N VAL A 74 -5.69 8.08 8.33
CA VAL A 74 -5.69 8.32 6.88
C VAL A 74 -6.70 9.40 6.48
N ASP A 75 -7.88 9.40 7.11
CA ASP A 75 -8.98 10.28 6.73
C ASP A 75 -8.64 11.77 6.90
N SER A 76 -7.81 12.09 7.90
CA SER A 76 -7.29 13.44 8.14
C SER A 76 -6.38 13.99 7.02
N GLY A 77 -5.91 13.12 6.13
CA GLY A 77 -5.04 13.49 5.02
C GLY A 77 -5.74 14.28 3.92
N THR A 78 -4.95 15.04 3.17
CA THR A 78 -5.37 15.76 1.97
C THR A 78 -5.46 14.80 0.78
N THR A 79 -6.62 14.75 0.13
CA THR A 79 -6.79 14.02 -1.14
C THR A 79 -6.29 14.89 -2.29
N LEU A 80 -5.27 14.43 -3.02
CA LEU A 80 -4.78 15.11 -4.23
C LEU A 80 -5.35 14.51 -5.50
N ALA A 81 -5.65 13.23 -5.51
CA ALA A 81 -6.43 12.60 -6.56
C ALA A 81 -7.50 11.76 -5.89
N ASP A 82 -8.76 11.97 -6.22
CA ASP A 82 -9.86 11.20 -5.64
C ASP A 82 -9.71 9.72 -5.96
N TYR A 83 -10.20 8.87 -5.05
CA TYR A 83 -10.20 7.43 -5.27
C TYR A 83 -11.11 7.08 -6.45
N GLN A 84 -10.52 6.46 -7.46
CA GLN A 84 -11.24 5.80 -8.54
C GLN A 84 -11.04 4.29 -8.37
N GLY A 85 -12.11 3.54 -8.13
CA GLY A 85 -12.03 2.11 -7.90
C GLY A 85 -11.50 1.32 -9.11
N PRO A 86 -11.03 0.08 -8.89
CA PRO A 86 -10.67 -0.84 -9.97
C PRO A 86 -11.85 -1.09 -10.92
N THR A 87 -11.69 -0.71 -12.18
CA THR A 87 -12.66 -0.97 -13.26
C THR A 87 -11.91 -1.37 -14.54
N PRO A 88 -11.21 -2.52 -14.54
CA PRO A 88 -10.53 -2.99 -15.74
C PRO A 88 -11.55 -3.22 -16.86
N PRO A 89 -11.26 -2.84 -18.11
CA PRO A 89 -12.21 -3.03 -19.21
C PRO A 89 -12.44 -4.51 -19.54
N ASP A 90 -13.61 -4.82 -20.13
CA ASP A 90 -13.93 -6.18 -20.53
C ASP A 90 -12.94 -6.71 -21.58
N GLY A 91 -12.49 -7.96 -21.42
CA GLY A 91 -11.59 -8.62 -22.36
C GLY A 91 -10.14 -8.16 -22.33
N THR A 92 -9.73 -7.24 -21.43
CA THR A 92 -8.33 -6.82 -21.29
C THR A 92 -7.50 -7.74 -20.38
N GLY A 93 -8.18 -8.68 -19.71
CA GLY A 93 -7.57 -9.62 -18.80
C GLY A 93 -7.46 -9.08 -17.37
N PRO A 94 -6.63 -9.70 -16.52
CA PRO A 94 -6.38 -9.21 -15.16
C PRO A 94 -5.50 -7.96 -15.18
N HIS A 95 -5.86 -6.96 -14.37
CA HIS A 95 -5.07 -5.76 -14.13
C HIS A 95 -4.46 -5.81 -12.72
N GLN A 96 -3.19 -5.43 -12.61
CA GLN A 96 -2.52 -5.25 -11.34
C GLN A 96 -2.77 -3.83 -10.82
N TYR A 97 -3.14 -3.72 -9.56
CA TYR A 97 -3.24 -2.45 -8.86
C TYR A 97 -2.17 -2.41 -7.78
N ILE A 98 -1.30 -1.41 -7.85
CA ILE A 98 -0.17 -1.26 -6.94
C ILE A 98 -0.47 -0.12 -5.98
N ILE A 99 -0.45 -0.42 -4.69
CA ILE A 99 -0.53 0.57 -3.61
C ILE A 99 0.89 0.78 -3.09
N LEU A 100 1.33 2.03 -3.15
CA LEU A 100 2.66 2.48 -2.76
C LEU A 100 2.53 3.37 -1.53
N LEU A 101 3.28 3.06 -0.48
CA LEU A 101 3.33 3.81 0.77
C LEU A 101 4.64 4.58 0.85
N TYR A 102 4.54 5.89 1.05
CA TYR A 102 5.70 6.78 1.08
C TYR A 102 5.82 7.49 2.42
N LYS A 103 7.06 7.87 2.69
CA LYS A 103 7.42 8.90 3.67
C LYS A 103 8.03 10.08 2.92
N SER A 104 7.62 11.29 3.29
CA SER A 104 8.24 12.53 2.81
C SER A 104 9.05 13.23 3.90
N ALA A 105 10.10 13.95 3.49
CA ALA A 105 10.82 14.87 4.37
C ALA A 105 10.10 16.23 4.53
N SER A 106 9.20 16.57 3.60
CA SER A 106 8.42 17.81 3.59
C SER A 106 6.96 17.54 3.92
N SER A 107 6.32 18.45 4.66
CA SER A 107 4.87 18.46 4.87
C SER A 107 4.10 18.94 3.64
N GLN A 108 4.77 19.63 2.72
CA GLN A 108 4.19 20.10 1.48
C GLN A 108 4.20 18.99 0.42
N ILE A 109 3.17 18.98 -0.40
CA ILE A 109 3.04 18.10 -1.53
C ILE A 109 2.47 18.89 -2.71
N ALA A 110 3.09 18.73 -3.86
CA ALA A 110 2.67 19.35 -5.09
C ALA A 110 2.28 18.26 -6.09
N LEU A 111 1.05 18.39 -6.60
CA LEU A 111 0.59 17.66 -7.76
C LEU A 111 0.42 18.68 -8.88
N ASP A 112 1.15 18.48 -9.97
CA ASP A 112 1.12 19.38 -11.12
C ASP A 112 -0.31 19.47 -11.66
N GLY A 113 -0.86 20.69 -11.75
CA GLY A 113 -2.24 20.92 -12.18
C GLY A 113 -3.30 20.76 -11.08
N GLY A 114 -2.89 20.73 -9.81
CA GLY A 114 -3.79 20.77 -8.65
C GLY A 114 -4.42 19.41 -8.32
N SER A 115 -5.61 19.42 -7.72
CA SER A 115 -6.33 18.20 -7.41
C SER A 115 -6.93 17.54 -8.67
N ILE A 116 -7.04 16.21 -8.64
CA ILE A 116 -7.59 15.37 -9.71
C ILE A 116 -8.90 14.77 -9.22
N GLY A 117 -10.01 15.20 -9.83
CA GLY A 117 -11.33 14.63 -9.56
C GLY A 117 -11.49 13.21 -10.10
N VAL A 118 -12.54 12.50 -9.67
CA VAL A 118 -12.85 11.13 -10.13
C VAL A 118 -12.96 11.04 -11.67
N SER A 119 -13.55 12.04 -12.32
CA SER A 119 -13.82 12.05 -13.77
C SER A 119 -12.67 12.57 -14.65
N ASP A 120 -11.55 13.02 -14.06
CA ASP A 120 -10.49 13.73 -14.80
C ASP A 120 -9.47 12.76 -15.44
N SER A 121 -9.95 11.97 -16.40
CA SER A 121 -9.21 10.91 -17.10
C SER A 121 -7.91 11.39 -17.75
N ARG A 122 -7.87 12.65 -18.22
CA ARG A 122 -6.69 13.23 -18.88
C ARG A 122 -5.50 13.38 -17.93
N LYS A 123 -5.75 13.69 -16.66
CA LYS A 123 -4.71 13.82 -15.63
C LYS A 123 -4.31 12.47 -15.01
N ARG A 124 -5.15 11.44 -15.16
CA ARG A 124 -4.92 10.11 -14.59
C ARG A 124 -4.07 9.20 -15.47
N LYS A 125 -4.25 9.27 -16.79
CA LYS A 125 -3.48 8.45 -17.73
C LYS A 125 -2.01 8.85 -17.78
N GLN A 126 -1.14 7.87 -18.06
CA GLN A 126 0.31 8.08 -18.23
C GLN A 126 0.94 8.87 -17.08
N PHE A 127 0.49 8.60 -15.85
CA PHE A 127 0.93 9.32 -14.68
C PHE A 127 2.45 9.18 -14.49
N GLN A 128 3.13 10.31 -14.37
CA GLN A 128 4.59 10.37 -14.26
C GLN A 128 5.06 10.07 -12.84
N LEU A 129 4.86 8.82 -12.40
CA LEU A 129 5.14 8.34 -11.04
C LEU A 129 6.53 8.75 -10.55
N ARG A 130 7.59 8.44 -11.32
CA ARG A 130 8.97 8.73 -10.92
C ARG A 130 9.25 10.21 -10.80
N GLN A 131 8.63 11.03 -11.65
CA GLN A 131 8.77 12.48 -11.58
C GLN A 131 8.05 13.04 -10.37
N PHE A 132 6.85 12.53 -10.07
CA PHE A 132 6.10 12.89 -8.86
C PHE A 132 6.88 12.53 -7.59
N GLU A 133 7.46 11.33 -7.52
CA GLU A 133 8.33 10.90 -6.41
C GLU A 133 9.52 11.84 -6.22
N LYS A 134 10.23 12.14 -7.31
CA LYS A 134 11.42 13.01 -7.30
C LYS A 134 11.06 14.45 -6.89
N ASN A 135 10.02 15.03 -7.50
CA ASN A 135 9.60 16.41 -7.22
C ASN A 135 9.16 16.59 -5.77
N ASN A 136 8.62 15.54 -5.15
CA ASN A 136 8.13 15.58 -3.77
C ASN A 136 9.09 14.94 -2.75
N ASN A 137 10.31 14.56 -3.15
CA ASN A 137 11.30 13.89 -2.30
C ASN A 137 10.73 12.69 -1.53
N LEU A 138 9.94 11.86 -2.23
CA LEU A 138 9.29 10.71 -1.64
C LEU A 138 10.27 9.56 -1.47
N LYS A 139 10.25 8.94 -0.29
CA LYS A 139 10.94 7.68 -0.02
C LYS A 139 9.92 6.57 0.09
N LEU A 140 10.00 5.59 -0.82
CA LEU A 140 9.17 4.40 -0.76
C LEU A 140 9.50 3.62 0.52
N VAL A 141 8.45 3.28 1.27
CA VAL A 141 8.55 2.50 2.51
C VAL A 141 8.08 1.08 2.26
N ALA A 142 6.92 0.94 1.63
CA ALA A 142 6.30 -0.35 1.37
C ALA A 142 5.47 -0.28 0.09
N ALA A 143 5.27 -1.44 -0.52
CA ALA A 143 4.39 -1.61 -1.67
C ALA A 143 3.59 -2.89 -1.48
N THR A 144 2.33 -2.87 -1.90
CA THR A 144 1.51 -4.07 -2.02
C THR A 144 0.74 -4.01 -3.34
N SER A 145 0.28 -5.15 -3.82
CA SER A 145 -0.53 -5.19 -5.04
C SER A 145 -1.61 -6.24 -4.96
N PHE A 146 -2.68 -6.01 -5.70
CA PHE A 146 -3.76 -6.97 -5.89
C PHE A 146 -4.19 -6.97 -7.35
N ILE A 147 -4.89 -8.03 -7.76
CA ILE A 147 -5.30 -8.24 -9.15
C ILE A 147 -6.82 -8.19 -9.23
N VAL A 148 -7.35 -7.48 -10.23
CA VAL A 148 -8.79 -7.43 -10.51
C VAL A 148 -9.03 -7.80 -11.97
N ARG A 149 -10.13 -8.51 -12.23
CA ARG A 149 -10.66 -8.81 -13.57
C ARG A 149 -11.98 -8.08 -13.75
N ALA A 150 -12.33 -7.80 -15.00
CA ALA A 150 -13.64 -7.25 -15.30
C ALA A 150 -14.73 -8.23 -14.83
N LYS A 151 -15.86 -7.70 -14.37
CA LYS A 151 -17.01 -8.55 -14.04
C LYS A 151 -17.47 -9.21 -15.33
N GLU A 152 -17.59 -10.54 -15.33
CA GLU A 152 -18.25 -11.22 -16.45
C GLU A 152 -19.69 -10.71 -16.54
N ALA A 153 -20.08 -10.15 -17.69
CA ALA A 153 -21.48 -9.87 -17.94
C ALA A 153 -22.27 -11.19 -17.82
N ASN A 154 -23.29 -11.22 -16.96
CA ASN A 154 -24.13 -12.40 -16.73
C ASN A 154 -24.64 -12.93 -18.07
N LYS A 155 -24.05 -14.02 -18.58
CA LYS A 155 -24.41 -14.64 -19.86
C LYS A 155 -25.79 -15.32 -19.84
N TYR A 156 -26.52 -15.23 -18.72
CA TYR A 156 -27.76 -15.97 -18.44
C TYR A 156 -28.98 -15.07 -18.16
N GLU A 157 -28.89 -13.74 -18.28
CA GLU A 157 -30.04 -12.85 -18.09
C GLU A 157 -30.93 -12.68 -19.34
N ASN A 158 -30.63 -13.41 -20.43
CA ASN A 158 -31.41 -13.39 -21.68
C ASN A 158 -31.86 -14.81 -22.13
N LEU A 159 -32.21 -15.68 -21.17
CA LEU A 159 -32.89 -16.95 -21.46
C LEU A 159 -34.32 -16.94 -20.90
#